data_AF-A0AAE7D174-F1
#
_entry.id   AF-A0AAE7D174-F1
#
_cell.length_a   1.000
_cell.length_b   1.000
_cell.length_c   1.000
_cell.angle_alpha   90.00
_cell.angle_beta   90.00
_cell.angle_gamma   90.00
#
_symmetry.space_group_name_H-M   'P 1'
#
loop_
_entity.id
_entity.type
_entity.pdbx_description
1 polymer ?
#
loop_
_entity_poly.entity_id
_entity_poly.type
_entity_poly.pdbx_seq_one_letter_code
_entity_poly.pdbx_strand_id
1 'polypeptide(L)'
;MHCDEHDRENRDNHALLVDEFEQLTTLLAQLLNSDYRSFESYLNNCRHVSLRQIAISKMLTKPTFEHYLQQHDAALYYNINSIGIALRLFENLLINIRTLSEVERFC
;
A
#
# COMPACT_ATOMS: atom_id res chain seq x y z
N MET A 1 -4.44 -27.74 20.13
CA MET A 1 -5.27 -26.55 20.42
C MET A 1 -4.58 -25.23 20.11
N HIS A 2 -3.31 -25.01 20.44
CA HIS A 2 -2.63 -23.72 20.15
C HIS A 2 -2.28 -23.51 18.65
N CYS A 3 -2.12 -24.60 17.88
CA CYS A 3 -1.82 -24.57 16.43
C CYS A 3 -3.05 -24.15 15.61
N ASP A 4 -4.24 -24.66 15.97
CA ASP A 4 -5.49 -24.40 15.25
C ASP A 4 -5.95 -22.93 15.34
N GLU A 5 -5.55 -22.23 16.41
CA GLU A 5 -5.90 -20.83 16.64
C GLU A 5 -5.00 -19.88 15.84
N HIS A 6 -3.69 -20.16 15.76
CA HIS A 6 -2.77 -19.41 14.90
C HIS A 6 -3.09 -19.59 13.41
N ASP A 7 -3.44 -20.80 12.99
CA ASP A 7 -3.84 -21.05 11.61
C ASP A 7 -5.15 -20.34 11.25
N ARG A 8 -6.07 -20.20 12.21
CA ARG A 8 -7.30 -19.43 12.02
C ARG A 8 -7.01 -17.94 11.94
N GLU A 9 -6.22 -17.40 12.86
CA GLU A 9 -5.83 -15.98 12.84
C GLU A 9 -5.12 -15.62 11.53
N ASN A 10 -4.23 -16.48 11.03
CA ASN A 10 -3.54 -16.27 9.76
C ASN A 10 -4.50 -16.27 8.56
N ARG A 11 -5.51 -17.15 8.53
CA ARG A 11 -6.54 -17.14 7.49
C ARG A 11 -7.40 -15.88 7.55
N ASP A 12 -7.82 -15.46 8.75
CA ASP A 12 -8.62 -14.25 8.93
C ASP A 12 -7.83 -13.00 8.53
N ASN A 13 -6.55 -12.92 8.94
CA ASN A 13 -5.64 -11.86 8.51
C ASN A 13 -5.38 -11.90 6.99
N HIS A 14 -5.31 -13.08 6.37
CA HIS A 14 -5.14 -13.20 4.91
C HIS A 14 -6.35 -12.66 4.16
N ALA A 15 -7.57 -13.01 4.58
CA ALA A 15 -8.79 -12.47 3.97
C ALA A 15 -8.86 -10.93 4.09
N LEU A 16 -8.57 -10.39 5.27
CA LEU A 16 -8.50 -8.94 5.47
C LEU A 16 -7.42 -8.27 4.60
N LEU A 17 -6.28 -8.94 4.40
CA LEU A 17 -5.20 -8.41 3.57
C LEU A 17 -5.59 -8.35 2.09
N VAL A 18 -6.30 -9.37 1.61
CA VAL A 18 -6.85 -9.41 0.24
C VAL A 18 -7.80 -8.24 0.04
N ASP A 19 -8.75 -8.03 0.96
CA ASP A 19 -9.71 -6.92 0.88
C ASP A 19 -9.01 -5.54 0.85
N GLU A 20 -8.02 -5.32 1.71
CA GLU A 20 -7.25 -4.07 1.73
C GLU A 20 -6.42 -3.89 0.45
N PHE A 21 -5.87 -4.98 -0.10
CA PHE A 21 -5.11 -4.96 -1.36
C PHE A 21 -5.99 -4.68 -2.58
N GLU A 22 -7.18 -5.28 -2.66
CA GLU A 22 -8.16 -5.01 -3.73
C GLU A 22 -8.62 -3.54 -3.70
N GLN A 23 -8.87 -2.99 -2.51
CA GLN A 23 -9.20 -1.58 -2.36
C GLN A 23 -8.04 -0.67 -2.77
N LEU A 24 -6.81 -0.99 -2.37
CA LEU A 24 -5.62 -0.24 -2.76
C LEU A 24 -5.43 -0.25 -4.29
N THR A 25 -5.51 -1.42 -4.93
CA THR A 25 -5.34 -1.55 -6.39
C THR A 25 -6.43 -0.83 -7.16
N THR A 26 -7.68 -0.85 -6.66
CA THR A 26 -8.79 -0.06 -7.24
C THR A 26 -8.49 1.45 -7.19
N LEU A 27 -8.01 1.95 -6.06
CA LEU A 27 -7.65 3.36 -5.90
C LEU A 27 -6.47 3.75 -6.80
N LEU A 28 -5.47 2.89 -6.95
CA LEU A 28 -4.33 3.10 -7.84
C LEU A 28 -4.76 3.11 -9.31
N ALA A 29 -5.67 2.23 -9.72
CA ALA A 29 -6.21 2.23 -11.07
C ALA A 29 -6.97 3.53 -11.37
N GLN A 30 -7.75 4.04 -10.40
CA GLN A 30 -8.40 5.36 -10.52
C GLN A 30 -7.38 6.49 -10.68
N LEU A 31 -6.26 6.44 -9.93
CA LEU A 31 -5.18 7.42 -10.03
C LEU A 31 -4.51 7.39 -11.41
N LEU A 32 -4.26 6.20 -11.94
CA LEU A 32 -3.61 6.02 -13.23
C LEU A 32 -4.48 6.56 -14.39
N ASN A 33 -5.78 6.28 -14.36
CA ASN A 33 -6.68 6.65 -15.46
C ASN A 33 -6.98 8.17 -15.53
N SER A 34 -6.53 8.96 -14.54
CA SER A 34 -6.68 10.43 -14.52
C SER A 34 -8.12 10.95 -14.66
N ASP A 35 -9.13 10.11 -14.42
CA ASP A 35 -10.57 10.42 -14.54
C ASP A 35 -11.11 11.25 -13.35
N TYR A 36 -10.35 12.25 -12.91
CA TYR A 36 -10.72 13.09 -11.78
C TYR A 36 -11.61 14.24 -12.23
N ARG A 37 -12.85 14.25 -11.74
CA ARG A 37 -13.79 15.36 -11.93
C ARG A 37 -13.37 16.64 -11.19
N SER A 38 -12.54 16.51 -10.13
CA SER A 38 -11.99 17.63 -9.38
C SER A 38 -10.67 17.30 -8.69
N PHE A 39 -9.90 18.34 -8.36
CA PHE A 39 -8.67 18.25 -7.56
C PHE A 39 -8.93 17.67 -6.15
N GLU A 40 -10.08 17.99 -5.56
CA GLU A 40 -10.47 17.44 -4.25
C GLU A 40 -10.66 15.93 -4.30
N SER A 41 -11.29 15.41 -5.37
CA SER A 41 -11.44 13.96 -5.56
C SER A 41 -10.08 13.26 -5.72
N TYR A 42 -9.14 13.89 -6.43
CA TYR A 42 -7.77 13.40 -6.54
C TYR A 42 -7.09 13.32 -5.16
N LEU A 43 -7.11 14.42 -4.39
CA LEU A 43 -6.50 14.45 -3.05
C LEU A 43 -7.13 13.43 -2.10
N ASN A 44 -8.46 13.27 -2.18
CA ASN A 44 -9.16 12.27 -1.38
C ASN A 44 -8.69 10.85 -1.72
N ASN A 45 -8.53 10.52 -3.00
CA ASN A 45 -7.99 9.22 -3.42
C ASN A 45 -6.55 9.01 -2.93
N CYS A 46 -5.66 10.00 -3.05
CA CYS A 46 -4.31 9.91 -2.52
C CYS A 46 -4.30 9.64 -1.00
N ARG A 47 -5.20 10.31 -0.26
CA ARG A 47 -5.38 10.07 1.18
C ARG A 47 -5.82 8.62 1.45
N HIS A 48 -6.78 8.10 0.70
CA HIS A 48 -7.24 6.72 0.86
C HIS A 48 -6.15 5.71 0.51
N VAL A 49 -5.36 5.93 -0.54
CA VAL A 49 -4.18 5.09 -0.85
C VAL A 49 -3.22 5.04 0.33
N SER A 50 -2.89 6.19 0.92
CA SER A 50 -2.02 6.24 2.10
C SER A 50 -2.58 5.46 3.30
N LEU A 51 -3.88 5.58 3.57
CA LEU A 51 -4.55 4.84 4.65
C LEU A 51 -4.49 3.32 4.44
N ARG A 52 -4.75 2.85 3.22
CA ARG A 52 -4.67 1.42 2.85
C ARG A 52 -3.25 0.90 2.95
N GLN A 53 -2.27 1.66 2.46
CA GLN A 53 -0.86 1.30 2.57
C GLN A 53 -0.42 1.15 4.04
N ILE A 54 -0.86 2.05 4.93
CA ILE A 54 -0.58 1.97 6.37
C ILE A 54 -1.24 0.72 6.99
N ALA A 55 -2.48 0.42 6.64
CA ALA A 55 -3.20 -0.76 7.14
C ALA A 55 -2.47 -2.05 6.75
N ILE A 56 -2.14 -2.20 5.47
CA ILE A 56 -1.37 -3.33 4.93
C ILE A 56 -0.01 -3.45 5.62
N SER A 57 0.72 -2.33 5.74
CA SER A 57 2.05 -2.32 6.38
C SER A 57 1.98 -2.79 7.84
N LYS A 58 0.94 -2.39 8.58
CA LYS A 58 0.73 -2.83 9.98
C LYS A 58 0.44 -4.32 10.09
N MET A 59 -0.19 -4.93 9.10
CA MET A 59 -0.43 -6.39 9.11
C MET A 59 0.87 -7.15 8.86
N LEU A 60 1.71 -6.65 7.96
CA LEU A 60 2.98 -7.26 7.60
C LEU A 60 4.09 -7.07 8.64
N THR A 61 3.91 -6.25 9.69
CA THR A 61 4.87 -6.18 10.80
C THR A 61 4.86 -7.42 11.69
N LYS A 62 3.83 -8.28 11.58
CA LYS A 62 3.76 -9.56 12.30
C LYS A 62 4.59 -10.61 11.55
N PRO A 63 5.77 -11.04 12.06
CA PRO A 63 6.67 -11.93 11.31
C PRO A 63 6.05 -13.30 11.01
N THR A 64 5.19 -13.79 11.91
CA THR A 64 4.46 -15.05 11.72
C THR A 64 3.48 -14.98 10.56
N PHE A 65 2.76 -13.87 10.43
CA PHE A 65 1.82 -13.65 9.33
C PHE A 65 2.54 -13.36 8.02
N GLU A 66 3.65 -12.61 8.05
CA GLU A 66 4.51 -12.41 6.89
C GLU A 66 5.02 -13.75 6.33
N HIS A 67 5.54 -14.62 7.21
CA HIS A 67 6.02 -15.93 6.81
C HIS A 67 4.90 -16.82 6.26
N TYR A 68 3.73 -16.81 6.91
CA TYR A 68 2.54 -17.48 6.40
C TYR A 68 2.21 -17.02 4.97
N LEU A 69 2.21 -15.71 4.73
CA LEU A 69 1.88 -15.14 3.43
C LEU A 69 2.90 -15.58 2.36
N GLN A 70 4.20 -15.58 2.68
CA GLN A 70 5.24 -16.07 1.76
C GLN A 70 5.05 -17.54 1.37
N GLN A 71 4.54 -18.38 2.26
CA GLN A 71 4.32 -19.81 2.00
C GLN A 71 3.01 -20.12 1.27
N HIS A 72 1.95 -19.38 1.59
CA HIS A 72 0.60 -19.70 1.14
C HIS A 72 0.09 -18.79 0.02
N ASP A 73 0.63 -17.57 -0.11
CA ASP A 73 0.25 -16.59 -1.13
C ASP A 73 1.41 -15.64 -1.45
N ALA A 74 2.50 -16.22 -1.98
CA ALA A 74 3.70 -15.48 -2.34
C ALA A 74 3.42 -14.37 -3.36
N ALA A 75 2.44 -14.58 -4.26
CA ALA A 75 2.06 -13.59 -5.26
C ALA A 75 1.51 -12.32 -4.61
N LEU A 76 0.58 -12.45 -3.66
CA LEU A 76 0.06 -11.31 -2.90
C LEU A 76 1.18 -10.59 -2.14
N TYR A 77 2.06 -11.33 -1.46
CA TYR A 77 3.21 -10.76 -0.74
C TYR A 77 4.10 -9.90 -1.65
N TYR A 78 4.54 -10.45 -2.79
CA TYR A 78 5.43 -9.72 -3.70
C TYR A 78 4.73 -8.55 -4.39
N ASN A 79 3.43 -8.66 -4.69
CA ASN A 79 2.66 -7.56 -5.25
C ASN A 79 2.54 -6.39 -4.26
N ILE A 80 2.22 -6.67 -2.99
CA ILE A 80 2.17 -5.65 -1.94
C ILE A 80 3.52 -4.95 -1.79
N ASN A 81 4.61 -5.72 -1.72
CA ASN A 81 5.95 -5.16 -1.60
C ASN A 81 6.31 -4.29 -2.81
N SER A 82 5.98 -4.72 -4.03
CA SER A 82 6.25 -3.97 -5.25
C SER A 82 5.50 -2.63 -5.26
N ILE A 83 4.23 -2.62 -4.85
CA ILE A 83 3.45 -1.38 -4.70
C ILE A 83 4.06 -0.48 -3.62
N GLY A 84 4.45 -1.04 -2.47
CA GLY A 84 5.09 -0.28 -1.39
C GLY A 84 6.38 0.40 -1.82
N ILE A 85 7.22 -0.31 -2.59
CA ILE A 85 8.44 0.26 -3.19
C ILE A 85 8.09 1.38 -4.16
N ALA A 86 7.13 1.17 -5.07
CA ALA A 86 6.73 2.17 -6.04
C ALA A 86 6.21 3.45 -5.37
N LEU A 87 5.33 3.33 -4.38
CA LEU A 87 4.81 4.48 -3.63
C LEU A 87 5.91 5.26 -2.92
N ARG A 88 6.89 4.58 -2.31
CA ARG A 88 8.02 5.23 -1.66
C ARG A 88 8.96 5.93 -2.65
N LEU A 89 9.15 5.35 -3.84
CA LEU A 89 9.88 6.00 -4.92
C LEU A 89 9.18 7.28 -5.39
N PHE A 90 7.84 7.24 -5.56
CA PHE A 90 7.06 8.42 -5.91
C PHE A 90 7.12 9.51 -4.84
N GLU A 91 7.00 9.14 -3.56
CA GLU A 91 7.14 10.08 -2.45
C GLU A 91 8.51 10.78 -2.47
N ASN A 92 9.58 9.99 -2.58
CA ASN A 92 10.94 10.52 -2.67
C ASN A 92 11.12 11.46 -3.87
N LEU A 93 10.58 11.09 -5.03
CA LEU A 93 10.64 11.92 -6.24
C LEU A 93 9.94 13.26 -6.03
N LEU A 94 8.73 13.26 -5.45
CA LEU A 94 7.97 14.49 -5.18
C LEU A 94 8.69 15.40 -4.19
N ILE A 95 9.28 14.83 -3.13
CA ILE A 95 10.09 15.58 -2.17
C ILE A 95 11.28 16.23 -2.88
N ASN A 96 12.01 15.48 -3.69
CA ASN A 96 13.18 15.98 -4.40
C ASN A 96 12.81 17.07 -5.42
N ILE A 97 11.72 16.93 -6.17
CA ILE A 97 11.24 17.97 -7.10
C ILE A 97 10.91 19.26 -6.36
N ARG A 98 10.25 19.17 -5.19
CA ARG A 98 9.97 20.35 -4.35
C ARG A 98 11.25 21.04 -3.93
N THR A 99 12.23 20.28 -3.43
CA THR A 99 13.53 20.82 -3.01
C THR A 99 14.28 21.49 -4.16
N LEU A 100 14.31 20.86 -5.35
CA LEU A 100 14.94 21.46 -6.53
C LEU A 100 14.25 22.77 -6.94
N SER A 101 12.92 22.79 -6.94
CA SER A 101 12.12 23.97 -7.29
C SER A 101 12.33 25.13 -6.31
N GLU A 102 12.63 24.83 -5.05
CA GLU A 102 12.97 25.84 -4.04
C GLU A 102 14.37 26.40 -4.29
N VAL A 103 15.37 25.55 -4.56
CA VAL A 103 16.74 25.98 -4.87
C VAL A 103 16.80 26.88 -6.11
N GLU A 104 16.07 26.54 -7.18
CA GLU A 104 16.03 27.32 -8.42
C GLU A 104 15.38 28.69 -8.27
N ARG A 105 14.50 28.90 -7.27
CA ARG A 105 13.91 30.23 -7.00
C ARG A 105 14.85 31.19 -6.28
N PHE A 106 15.94 30.68 -5.70
CA PHE A 106 16.93 31.47 -4.96
C PHE A 106 18.27 31.61 -5.73
N CYS A 107 18.33 31.11 -6.97
CA CYS A 107 19.41 31.35 -7.93
C CYS A 107 18.94 32.33 -9.02
#